data_AF-A0AAD5MKM9-F1
#
_entry.id   AF-A0AAD5MKM9-F1
#
_cell.length_a   1.000
_cell.length_b   1.000
_cell.length_c   1.000
_cell.angle_alpha   90.00
_cell.angle_beta   90.00
_cell.angle_gamma   90.00
#
_symmetry.space_group_name_H-M   'P 1'
#
loop_
_entity.id
_entity.type
_entity.pdbx_description
1 polymer ?
#
loop_
_entity_poly.entity_id
_entity_poly.type
_entity_poly.pdbx_seq_one_letter_code
_entity_poly.pdbx_strand_id
1 'polypeptide(L)'
;MAVPKDTVKKIEDGFAKLQESADCKSLLKKHLTKAVLDKLKNKKTRLGATLLDVIQSGVENLDSSVGLYAPDAEAYTLFADLFNPVIEEYHNGFKATDTQPPMDLGEKNRQSAYDYIRHVLQLAELPDLDPENKYILSTRIRCGRSLVGYPFNPCLAEVKSFPYRRCIHVIHILILQAHYKAMEKRMQDILNGITDEELKVGHKYTLTHLQSCDFNSKQRYTR
;
A
#
# COMPACT_ATOMS: atom_id res chain seq x y z
N MET A 1 -1.73 -25.95 10.89
CA MET A 1 -2.66 -26.42 9.83
C MET A 1 -1.97 -26.27 8.48
N ALA A 2 -1.89 -27.34 7.69
CA ALA A 2 -1.24 -27.34 6.38
C ALA A 2 -1.96 -26.41 5.38
N VAL A 3 -1.23 -25.94 4.36
CA VAL A 3 -1.82 -25.20 3.23
C VAL A 3 -2.70 -26.17 2.41
N PRO A 4 -3.92 -25.78 2.00
CA PRO A 4 -4.76 -26.63 1.16
C PRO A 4 -4.07 -27.00 -0.15
N LYS A 5 -4.24 -28.24 -0.61
CA LYS A 5 -3.60 -28.73 -1.86
C LYS A 5 -3.98 -27.88 -3.07
N ASP A 6 -5.23 -27.42 -3.14
CA ASP A 6 -5.70 -26.54 -4.22
C ASP A 6 -5.00 -25.18 -4.22
N THR A 7 -4.68 -24.65 -3.04
CA THR A 7 -3.90 -23.41 -2.91
C THR A 7 -2.46 -23.61 -3.38
N VAL A 8 -1.83 -24.74 -3.03
CA VAL A 8 -0.49 -25.08 -3.52
C VAL A 8 -0.47 -25.20 -5.03
N LYS A 9 -1.49 -25.86 -5.61
CA LYS A 9 -1.63 -25.95 -7.07
C LYS A 9 -1.72 -24.57 -7.73
N LYS A 10 -2.56 -23.67 -7.20
CA LYS A 10 -2.66 -22.28 -7.71
C LYS A 10 -1.34 -21.51 -7.62
N ILE A 11 -0.55 -21.75 -6.58
CA ILE A 11 0.79 -21.15 -6.42
C ILE A 11 1.74 -21.66 -7.51
N GLU A 12 1.71 -22.97 -7.80
CA GLU A 12 2.54 -23.58 -8.83
C GLU A 12 2.12 -23.14 -10.24
N ASP A 13 0.82 -23.10 -10.52
CA ASP A 13 0.26 -22.60 -11.77
C ASP A 13 0.62 -21.12 -11.98
N GLY A 14 0.54 -20.30 -10.92
CA GLY A 14 0.93 -18.90 -10.95
C GLY A 14 2.42 -18.69 -11.21
N PHE A 15 3.27 -19.55 -10.63
CA PHE A 15 4.70 -19.56 -10.94
C PHE A 15 4.96 -19.90 -12.41
N ALA A 16 4.31 -20.94 -12.95
CA ALA A 16 4.44 -21.30 -14.37
C ALA A 16 4.05 -20.14 -15.29
N LYS A 17 2.91 -19.49 -15.02
CA LYS A 17 2.43 -18.30 -15.75
C LYS A 17 3.46 -17.16 -15.76
N LEU A 18 4.13 -16.91 -14.63
CA LEU A 18 5.19 -15.89 -14.54
C LEU A 18 6.42 -16.26 -15.40
N GLN A 19 6.80 -17.53 -15.45
CA GLN A 19 7.95 -17.99 -16.23
C GLN A 19 7.67 -17.99 -17.75
N GLU A 20 6.45 -18.36 -18.15
CA GLU A 20 6.03 -18.36 -19.56
C GLU A 20 5.91 -16.95 -20.16
N SER A 21 5.62 -15.95 -19.33
CA SER A 21 5.49 -14.56 -19.79
C SER A 21 6.85 -13.95 -20.06
N ALA A 22 7.27 -13.88 -21.33
CA ALA A 22 8.53 -13.24 -21.74
C ALA A 22 8.60 -11.75 -21.33
N ASP A 23 7.49 -11.04 -21.44
CA ASP A 23 7.42 -9.57 -21.26
C ASP A 23 7.30 -9.14 -19.78
N CYS A 24 7.01 -10.06 -18.86
CA CYS A 24 6.92 -9.72 -17.45
C CYS A 24 8.32 -9.39 -16.90
N LYS A 25 8.46 -8.18 -16.34
CA LYS A 25 9.69 -7.63 -15.75
C LYS A 25 9.55 -7.36 -14.25
N SER A 26 8.55 -7.95 -13.61
CA SER A 26 8.28 -7.75 -12.19
C SER A 26 9.42 -8.26 -11.30
N LEU A 27 9.65 -7.58 -10.17
CA LEU A 27 10.56 -8.09 -9.13
C LEU A 27 10.08 -9.44 -8.57
N LEU A 28 8.77 -9.67 -8.51
CA LEU A 28 8.18 -10.97 -8.19
C LEU A 28 8.74 -12.07 -9.11
N LYS A 29 8.65 -11.93 -10.43
CA LYS A 29 9.14 -12.94 -11.37
C LYS A 29 10.65 -13.16 -11.22
N LYS A 30 11.41 -12.07 -11.03
CA LYS A 30 12.86 -12.12 -10.88
C LYS A 30 13.31 -12.91 -9.65
N HIS A 31 12.65 -12.72 -8.51
CA HIS A 31 13.07 -13.26 -7.21
C HIS A 31 12.33 -14.51 -6.76
N LEU A 32 11.12 -14.76 -7.28
CA LEU A 32 10.42 -16.03 -7.08
C LEU A 32 11.07 -17.11 -7.95
N THR A 33 12.18 -17.65 -7.49
CA THR A 33 12.84 -18.81 -8.12
C THR A 33 12.15 -20.12 -7.71
N LYS A 34 12.41 -21.21 -8.43
CA LYS A 34 11.87 -22.52 -8.08
C LYS A 34 12.28 -22.96 -6.66
N ALA A 35 13.52 -22.68 -6.24
CA ALA A 35 14.00 -22.96 -4.90
C ALA A 35 13.24 -22.18 -3.81
N VAL A 36 12.98 -20.89 -4.05
CA VAL A 36 12.18 -20.05 -3.15
C VAL A 36 10.73 -20.54 -3.10
N LEU A 37 10.13 -20.84 -4.26
CA LEU A 37 8.78 -21.39 -4.36
C LEU A 37 8.63 -22.66 -3.52
N ASP A 38 9.52 -23.65 -3.70
CA ASP A 38 9.41 -24.94 -3.02
C ASP A 38 9.62 -24.81 -1.50
N LYS A 39 10.45 -23.85 -1.06
CA LYS A 39 10.66 -23.53 0.36
C LYS A 39 9.43 -22.88 1.01
N LEU A 40 8.67 -22.09 0.25
CA LEU A 40 7.63 -21.20 0.80
C LEU A 40 6.19 -21.66 0.53
N LYS A 41 5.91 -22.43 -0.54
CA LYS A 41 4.54 -22.77 -0.99
C LYS A 41 3.66 -23.48 0.04
N ASN A 42 4.27 -24.16 1.00
CA ASN A 42 3.58 -24.91 2.06
C ASN A 42 3.48 -24.14 3.40
N LYS A 43 3.95 -22.89 3.45
CA LYS A 43 3.92 -22.07 4.67
C LYS A 43 2.63 -21.25 4.75
N LYS A 44 2.19 -21.00 5.99
CA LYS A 44 0.99 -20.21 6.30
C LYS A 44 1.21 -19.40 7.57
N THR A 45 0.77 -18.15 7.57
CA THR A 45 0.83 -17.28 8.76
C THR A 45 -0.19 -17.71 9.82
N ARG A 46 -0.09 -17.15 11.02
CA ARG A 46 -1.07 -17.38 12.09
C ARG A 46 -2.48 -16.94 11.72
N LEU A 47 -2.62 -15.91 10.88
CA LEU A 47 -3.92 -15.43 10.38
C LEU A 47 -4.42 -16.22 9.16
N GLY A 48 -3.66 -17.22 8.70
CA GLY A 48 -4.08 -18.10 7.62
C GLY A 48 -3.63 -17.65 6.23
N ALA A 49 -2.88 -16.56 6.11
CA ALA A 49 -2.35 -16.12 4.83
C ALA A 49 -1.26 -17.05 4.31
N THR A 50 -1.25 -17.23 2.99
CA THR A 50 -0.38 -18.14 2.25
C THR A 50 0.47 -17.38 1.23
N LEU A 51 1.39 -18.08 0.57
CA LEU A 51 2.15 -17.48 -0.53
C LEU A 51 1.24 -17.01 -1.68
N LEU A 52 0.08 -17.65 -1.88
CA LEU A 52 -0.89 -17.21 -2.89
C LEU A 52 -1.33 -15.76 -2.63
N ASP A 53 -1.69 -15.45 -1.39
CA ASP A 53 -2.15 -14.11 -0.99
C ASP A 53 -1.06 -13.04 -1.18
N VAL A 54 0.21 -13.46 -1.15
CA VAL A 54 1.36 -12.59 -1.37
C VAL A 54 1.58 -12.28 -2.85
N ILE A 55 1.48 -13.28 -3.72
CA ILE A 55 1.91 -13.18 -5.14
C ILE A 55 0.76 -12.98 -6.13
N GLN A 56 -0.49 -13.22 -5.71
CA GLN A 56 -1.65 -13.26 -6.62
C GLN A 56 -1.76 -11.99 -7.47
N SER A 57 -1.51 -10.82 -6.89
CA SER A 57 -1.58 -9.56 -7.65
C SER A 57 -0.58 -9.52 -8.81
N GLY A 58 0.68 -9.93 -8.61
CA GLY A 58 1.67 -9.97 -9.68
C GLY A 58 1.47 -11.10 -10.69
N VAL A 59 0.85 -12.21 -10.27
CA VAL A 59 0.47 -13.31 -11.18
C VAL A 59 -0.70 -12.92 -12.10
N GLU A 60 -1.68 -12.18 -11.58
CA GLU A 60 -2.81 -11.71 -12.37
C GLU A 60 -2.43 -10.51 -13.25
N ASN A 61 -1.59 -9.61 -12.74
CA ASN A 61 -1.19 -8.37 -13.40
C ASN A 61 0.30 -8.43 -13.78
N LEU A 62 0.59 -9.03 -14.93
CA LEU A 62 1.96 -9.29 -15.40
C LEU A 62 2.76 -8.02 -15.74
N ASP A 63 2.08 -6.88 -15.87
CA ASP A 63 2.63 -5.53 -16.05
C ASP A 63 3.12 -4.90 -14.72
N SER A 64 2.93 -5.58 -13.59
CA SER A 64 3.39 -5.10 -12.27
C SER A 64 4.90 -4.86 -12.23
N SER A 65 5.34 -3.75 -11.62
CA SER A 65 6.75 -3.50 -11.36
C SER A 65 7.30 -4.38 -10.22
N VAL A 66 6.53 -4.56 -9.14
CA VAL A 66 6.92 -5.39 -7.99
C VAL A 66 6.10 -6.68 -7.95
N GLY A 67 4.78 -6.61 -7.76
CA GLY A 67 3.87 -7.76 -7.80
C GLY A 67 3.66 -8.49 -6.47
N LEU A 68 4.14 -7.96 -5.34
CA LEU A 68 4.01 -8.57 -4.01
C LEU A 68 3.23 -7.67 -3.04
N TYR A 69 2.39 -8.27 -2.19
CA TYR A 69 1.77 -7.60 -1.05
C TYR A 69 1.88 -8.45 0.21
N ALA A 70 2.17 -7.83 1.35
CA ALA A 70 2.09 -8.52 2.63
C ALA A 70 0.62 -8.55 3.09
N PRO A 71 0.04 -9.74 3.37
CA PRO A 71 -1.31 -9.87 3.90
C PRO A 71 -1.39 -9.54 5.40
N ASP A 72 -0.31 -9.77 6.14
CA ASP A 72 -0.15 -9.41 7.54
C ASP A 72 1.33 -9.11 7.86
N ALA A 73 1.62 -8.66 9.08
CA ALA A 73 2.98 -8.33 9.49
C ALA A 73 3.90 -9.57 9.57
N GLU A 74 3.35 -10.74 9.90
CA GLU A 74 4.09 -11.99 10.00
C GLU A 74 4.62 -12.43 8.62
N ALA A 75 3.90 -12.13 7.54
CA ALA A 75 4.27 -12.47 6.18
C ALA A 75 5.67 -11.97 5.78
N TYR A 76 6.08 -10.78 6.25
CA TYR A 76 7.44 -10.26 6.00
C TYR A 76 8.53 -11.17 6.57
N THR A 77 8.26 -11.84 7.70
CA THR A 77 9.21 -12.78 8.32
C THR A 77 9.07 -14.19 7.74
N LEU A 78 7.84 -14.67 7.58
CA LEU A 78 7.57 -16.04 7.14
C LEU A 78 8.01 -16.29 5.69
N PHE A 79 7.82 -15.30 4.84
CA PHE A 79 8.17 -15.29 3.42
C PHE A 79 9.41 -14.42 3.12
N ALA A 80 10.28 -14.22 4.11
CA ALA A 80 11.47 -13.36 4.01
C ALA A 80 12.39 -13.72 2.83
N ASP A 81 12.50 -15.01 2.47
CA ASP A 81 13.30 -15.46 1.33
C ASP A 81 12.84 -14.86 -0.01
N LEU A 82 11.58 -14.40 -0.10
CA LEU A 82 11.04 -13.67 -1.25
C LEU A 82 11.03 -12.15 -1.00
N PHE A 83 10.62 -11.70 0.19
CA PHE A 83 10.51 -10.27 0.49
C PHE A 83 11.87 -9.56 0.55
N ASN A 84 12.87 -10.15 1.21
CA ASN A 84 14.16 -9.51 1.43
C ASN A 84 14.86 -9.11 0.11
N PRO A 85 15.07 -10.02 -0.87
CA PRO A 85 15.74 -9.63 -2.11
C PRO A 85 14.93 -8.62 -2.94
N VAL A 86 13.60 -8.64 -2.84
CA VAL A 86 12.73 -7.65 -3.50
C VAL A 86 12.83 -6.29 -2.83
N ILE A 87 12.85 -6.24 -1.49
CA ILE A 87 13.04 -5.01 -0.71
C ILE A 87 14.41 -4.42 -0.99
N GLU A 88 15.45 -5.25 -0.99
CA GLU A 88 16.83 -4.82 -1.26
C GLU A 88 16.95 -4.19 -2.65
N GLU A 89 16.38 -4.83 -3.68
CA GLU A 89 16.42 -4.27 -5.04
C GLU A 89 15.54 -3.01 -5.19
N TYR A 90 14.33 -3.01 -4.64
CA TYR A 90 13.41 -1.87 -4.77
C TYR A 90 13.89 -0.64 -3.98
N HIS A 91 14.55 -0.85 -2.84
CA HIS A 91 15.07 0.22 -1.97
C HIS A 91 16.57 0.45 -2.15
N ASN A 92 17.14 0.07 -3.30
CA ASN A 92 18.52 0.38 -3.69
C ASN A 92 19.59 -0.06 -2.67
N GLY A 93 19.50 -1.30 -2.16
CA GLY A 93 20.49 -1.94 -1.31
C GLY A 93 20.13 -2.04 0.17
N PHE A 94 18.85 -1.96 0.53
CA PHE A 94 18.39 -2.21 1.91
C PHE A 94 18.45 -3.70 2.25
N LYS A 95 19.54 -4.13 2.89
CA LYS A 95 19.82 -5.54 3.16
C LYS A 95 18.93 -6.06 4.28
N ALA A 96 18.78 -7.38 4.35
CA ALA A 96 18.09 -8.06 5.45
C ALA A 96 18.72 -7.81 6.84
N THR A 97 19.99 -7.40 6.88
CA THR A 97 20.72 -7.03 8.11
C THR A 97 20.52 -5.57 8.51
N ASP A 98 20.00 -4.76 7.60
CA ASP A 98 19.83 -3.33 7.83
C ASP A 98 18.56 -3.11 8.66
N THR A 99 18.56 -2.02 9.42
CA THR A 99 17.41 -1.63 10.24
C THR A 99 17.01 -0.22 9.83
N GLN A 100 15.71 -0.02 9.62
CA GLN A 100 15.18 1.30 9.33
C GLN A 100 15.53 2.24 10.50
N PRO A 101 16.09 3.44 10.25
CA PRO A 101 16.43 4.35 11.32
C PRO A 101 15.18 4.73 12.14
N PRO A 102 15.36 5.17 13.40
CA PRO A 102 14.27 5.67 14.21
C PRO A 102 13.46 6.74 13.46
N MET A 103 12.15 6.74 13.68
CA MET A 103 11.28 7.74 13.07
C MET A 103 11.75 9.14 13.48
N ASP A 104 12.04 9.96 12.47
CA ASP A 104 12.35 11.37 12.64
C ASP A 104 11.41 12.17 11.74
N LEU A 105 10.42 12.82 12.36
CA LEU A 105 9.54 13.77 11.67
C LEU A 105 10.11 15.20 11.70
N GLY A 106 11.37 15.35 12.08
CA GLY A 106 12.01 16.63 12.30
C GLY A 106 11.82 17.16 13.73
N GLU A 107 11.83 16.26 14.71
CA GLU A 107 11.48 16.58 16.11
C GLU A 107 12.69 16.92 16.99
N LYS A 108 13.90 16.89 16.45
CA LYS A 108 15.15 17.12 17.20
C LYS A 108 15.27 18.54 17.77
N ASN A 109 14.40 19.47 17.35
CA ASN A 109 14.30 20.84 17.84
C ASN A 109 13.00 21.12 18.64
N ARG A 110 12.45 20.11 19.34
CA ARG A 110 11.30 20.30 20.25
C ARG A 110 11.73 20.93 21.56
N GLN A 111 11.47 22.22 21.74
CA GLN A 111 11.67 22.90 23.03
C GLN A 111 10.47 22.76 23.99
N SER A 112 9.23 22.55 23.50
CA SER A 112 8.08 22.29 24.38
C SER A 112 6.90 21.58 23.71
N ALA A 113 5.99 21.04 24.52
CA ALA A 113 4.72 20.44 24.08
C ALA A 113 3.69 21.45 23.52
N TYR A 114 3.93 22.76 23.68
CA TYR A 114 3.04 23.83 23.19
C TYR A 114 3.40 24.34 21.78
N ASP A 115 4.49 23.85 21.17
CA ASP A 115 4.94 24.25 19.82
C ASP A 115 4.19 23.55 18.67
N TYR A 116 2.97 23.07 18.90
CA TYR A 116 2.14 22.41 17.87
C TYR A 116 1.85 23.33 16.66
N ILE A 117 2.00 24.65 16.81
CA ILE A 117 1.63 25.67 15.82
C ILE A 117 2.86 26.27 15.09
N ARG A 118 4.09 26.06 15.58
CA ARG A 118 5.30 26.59 14.94
C ARG A 118 6.31 25.49 14.64
N HIS A 119 6.06 24.78 13.54
CA HIS A 119 7.03 23.96 12.80
C HIS A 119 8.19 24.80 12.19
N VAL A 120 8.70 25.82 12.89
CA VAL A 120 9.53 26.88 12.28
C VAL A 120 11.01 26.51 12.19
N LEU A 121 11.52 25.58 13.02
CA LEU A 121 12.97 25.35 13.10
C LEU A 121 13.54 24.37 12.06
N GLN A 122 12.73 23.50 11.45
CA GLN A 122 13.21 22.58 10.40
C GLN A 122 12.62 22.87 9.01
N LEU A 123 11.50 23.63 8.94
CA LEU A 123 11.05 24.22 7.68
C LEU A 123 12.01 25.32 7.18
N ALA A 124 12.82 25.92 8.05
CA ALA A 124 13.85 26.87 7.64
C ALA A 124 14.93 26.23 6.73
N GLU A 125 15.13 24.90 6.80
CA GLU A 125 16.02 24.15 5.90
C GLU A 125 15.33 23.74 4.58
N LEU A 126 14.01 23.90 4.48
CA LEU A 126 13.21 23.62 3.31
C LEU A 126 12.74 24.95 2.70
N PRO A 127 13.61 25.68 2.00
CA PRO A 127 13.26 26.97 1.41
C PRO A 127 12.12 26.80 0.39
N ASP A 128 11.37 27.87 0.18
CA ASP A 128 10.41 27.92 -0.92
C ASP A 128 11.16 27.71 -2.24
N LEU A 129 10.81 26.64 -2.94
CA LEU A 129 11.46 26.21 -4.18
C LEU A 129 11.02 27.05 -5.38
N ASP A 130 9.90 27.77 -5.29
CA ASP A 130 9.40 28.64 -6.35
C ASP A 130 8.73 29.90 -5.79
N PRO A 131 9.51 30.83 -5.22
CA PRO A 131 8.97 32.05 -4.62
C PRO A 131 8.17 32.93 -5.60
N GLU A 132 8.47 32.80 -6.90
CA GLU A 132 7.82 33.57 -7.96
C GLU A 132 6.56 32.88 -8.52
N ASN A 133 6.21 31.70 -8.02
CA ASN A 133 5.06 30.89 -8.45
C ASN A 133 4.98 30.67 -9.98
N LYS A 134 6.14 30.50 -10.62
CA LYS A 134 6.23 30.36 -12.08
C LYS A 134 6.11 28.90 -12.56
N TYR A 135 6.40 27.94 -11.69
CA TYR A 135 6.60 26.54 -12.04
C TYR A 135 5.76 25.58 -11.19
N ILE A 136 5.65 25.83 -9.87
CA ILE A 136 5.02 24.90 -8.93
C ILE A 136 3.53 25.23 -8.79
N LEU A 137 2.67 24.33 -9.29
CA LEU A 137 1.22 24.46 -9.15
C LEU A 137 0.73 24.05 -7.75
N SER A 138 1.30 22.98 -7.19
CA SER A 138 0.97 22.48 -5.86
C SER A 138 2.05 21.52 -5.35
N THR A 139 2.19 21.44 -4.02
CA THR A 139 3.09 20.51 -3.34
C THR A 139 2.30 19.59 -2.43
N ARG A 140 2.58 18.29 -2.48
CA ARG A 140 1.90 17.28 -1.66
C ARG A 140 2.89 16.28 -1.07
N ILE A 141 2.82 16.09 0.24
CA ILE A 141 3.58 15.08 0.98
C ILE A 141 2.58 14.12 1.63
N ARG A 142 2.80 12.80 1.50
CA ARG A 142 1.95 11.76 2.12
C ARG A 142 2.78 10.73 2.86
N CYS A 143 2.19 10.15 3.90
CA CYS A 143 2.78 9.06 4.68
C CYS A 143 1.75 7.94 4.86
N GLY A 144 2.17 6.69 4.66
CA GLY A 144 1.36 5.51 4.98
C GLY A 144 1.56 5.09 6.44
N ARG A 145 0.49 4.66 7.10
CA ARG A 145 0.52 4.08 8.45
C ARG A 145 -0.46 2.91 8.54
N SER A 146 -0.09 1.89 9.31
CA SER A 146 -0.95 0.75 9.64
C SER A 146 -1.26 0.78 11.13
N LEU A 147 -2.46 0.35 11.49
CA LEU A 147 -2.94 0.40 12.87
C LEU A 147 -2.44 -0.81 13.65
N VAL A 148 -1.86 -0.59 14.82
CA VAL A 148 -1.44 -1.67 15.70
C VAL A 148 -2.65 -2.52 16.09
N GLY A 149 -2.50 -3.84 16.01
CA GLY A 149 -3.56 -4.80 16.32
C GLY A 149 -4.46 -5.16 15.13
N TYR A 150 -4.27 -4.55 13.96
CA TYR A 150 -5.00 -4.88 12.74
C TYR A 150 -4.08 -5.52 11.69
N PRO A 151 -4.57 -6.52 10.93
CA PRO A 151 -3.85 -7.03 9.77
C PRO A 151 -3.89 -6.03 8.61
N PHE A 152 -3.15 -6.34 7.53
CA PHE A 152 -3.28 -5.58 6.30
C PHE A 152 -4.54 -6.00 5.53
N ASN A 153 -4.87 -5.24 4.48
CA ASN A 153 -6.12 -5.39 3.74
C ASN A 153 -6.47 -6.83 3.32
N PRO A 154 -5.53 -7.68 2.85
CA PRO A 154 -5.88 -9.04 2.42
C PRO A 154 -6.38 -9.95 3.55
N CYS A 155 -5.96 -9.70 4.80
CA CYS A 155 -6.42 -10.45 5.98
C CYS A 155 -7.43 -9.66 6.82
N LEU A 156 -7.86 -8.48 6.35
CA LEU A 156 -8.89 -7.71 7.01
C LEU A 156 -10.25 -8.34 6.70
N ALA A 157 -10.78 -9.12 7.64
CA ALA A 157 -12.17 -9.60 7.55
C ALA A 157 -13.14 -8.40 7.52
N GLU A 158 -14.37 -8.59 7.03
CA GLU A 158 -15.46 -7.64 7.29
C GLU A 158 -15.63 -7.48 8.81
N VAL A 159 -14.96 -6.48 9.37
CA VAL A 159 -15.08 -6.12 10.77
C VAL A 159 -16.44 -5.42 10.91
N LYS A 160 -17.51 -6.22 11.07
CA LYS A 160 -18.85 -5.73 11.46
C LYS A 160 -18.87 -5.14 12.88
N SER A 161 -17.79 -5.29 13.65
CA SER A 161 -17.69 -4.81 15.01
C SER A 161 -16.85 -3.53 15.11
N PHE A 162 -17.45 -2.48 15.66
CA PHE A 162 -16.98 -1.32 16.43
C PHE A 162 -15.61 -0.58 16.24
N PRO A 163 -14.36 -1.12 16.22
CA PRO A 163 -13.20 -0.25 16.37
C PRO A 163 -12.56 0.31 15.08
N TYR A 164 -12.98 -0.07 13.86
CA TYR A 164 -12.61 0.69 12.64
C TYR A 164 -13.23 2.10 12.64
N ARG A 165 -14.41 2.26 13.27
CA ARG A 165 -14.98 3.58 13.60
C ARG A 165 -14.11 4.37 14.58
N ARG A 166 -13.19 3.72 15.30
CA ARG A 166 -12.30 4.38 16.27
C ARG A 166 -11.16 5.13 15.57
N CYS A 167 -10.68 4.67 14.42
CA CYS A 167 -9.68 5.41 13.63
C CYS A 167 -10.29 6.60 12.90
N ILE A 168 -11.53 6.44 12.44
CA ILE A 168 -12.38 7.58 12.08
C ILE A 168 -12.55 8.52 13.31
N HIS A 169 -12.63 7.98 14.54
CA HIS A 169 -12.69 8.75 15.79
C HIS A 169 -11.39 9.41 16.27
N VAL A 170 -10.21 8.90 15.94
CA VAL A 170 -8.95 9.59 16.27
C VAL A 170 -8.75 10.77 15.30
N ILE A 171 -9.21 10.64 14.05
CA ILE A 171 -9.40 11.80 13.14
C ILE A 171 -10.52 12.72 13.67
N HIS A 172 -11.51 12.20 14.41
CA HIS A 172 -12.62 13.00 14.97
C HIS A 172 -12.24 14.00 16.07
N ILE A 173 -11.03 13.96 16.65
CA ILE A 173 -10.75 14.79 17.84
C ILE A 173 -10.52 16.28 17.52
N LEU A 174 -10.28 16.69 16.27
CA LEU A 174 -10.25 18.13 15.93
C LEU A 174 -10.92 18.38 14.56
N ILE A 175 -12.10 18.99 14.57
CA ILE A 175 -12.73 19.75 13.45
C ILE A 175 -13.31 18.94 12.25
N LEU A 176 -12.95 17.66 12.03
CA LEU A 176 -13.23 16.94 10.76
C LEU A 176 -14.52 16.08 10.66
N GLN A 177 -15.33 15.95 11.71
CA GLN A 177 -16.50 15.04 11.72
C GLN A 177 -17.56 15.36 10.66
N ALA A 178 -17.92 16.64 10.50
CA ALA A 178 -18.92 17.05 9.52
C ALA A 178 -18.42 16.88 8.08
N HIS A 179 -17.13 17.15 7.85
CA HIS A 179 -16.50 17.02 6.55
C HIS A 179 -16.36 15.57 6.11
N TYR A 180 -16.08 14.64 7.03
CA TYR A 180 -15.95 13.23 6.69
C TYR A 180 -17.29 12.61 6.26
N LYS A 181 -18.37 12.82 7.02
CA LYS A 181 -19.71 12.33 6.63
C LYS A 181 -20.21 12.98 5.34
N ALA A 182 -19.92 14.27 5.14
CA ALA A 182 -20.24 14.96 3.90
C ALA A 182 -19.42 14.42 2.70
N MET A 183 -18.15 14.09 2.91
CA MET A 183 -17.29 13.46 1.91
C MET A 183 -17.76 12.03 1.58
N GLU A 184 -18.09 11.22 2.58
CA GLU A 184 -18.62 9.86 2.37
C GLU A 184 -19.94 9.90 1.60
N LYS A 185 -20.86 10.80 1.99
CA LYS A 185 -22.11 11.03 1.24
C LYS A 185 -21.83 11.50 -0.20
N ARG A 186 -20.95 12.48 -0.40
CA ARG A 186 -20.56 12.95 -1.73
C ARG A 186 -19.95 11.85 -2.58
N MET A 187 -19.11 11.00 -1.99
CA MET A 187 -18.47 9.89 -2.70
C MET A 187 -19.50 8.83 -3.09
N GLN A 188 -20.46 8.53 -2.21
CA GLN A 188 -21.59 7.66 -2.54
C GLN A 188 -22.50 8.27 -3.61
N ASP A 189 -22.80 9.56 -3.53
CA ASP A 189 -23.60 10.27 -4.54
C ASP A 189 -22.90 10.27 -5.91
N ILE A 190 -21.57 10.46 -5.94
CA ILE A 190 -20.75 10.34 -7.14
C ILE A 190 -20.79 8.92 -7.68
N LEU A 191 -20.53 7.90 -6.84
CA LEU A 191 -20.53 6.49 -7.24
C LEU A 191 -21.90 6.06 -7.79
N ASN A 192 -22.99 6.48 -7.15
CA ASN A 192 -24.36 6.20 -7.60
C ASN A 192 -24.73 6.97 -8.88
N GLY A 193 -24.08 8.11 -9.12
CA GLY A 193 -24.23 8.93 -10.32
C GLY A 193 -23.40 8.48 -11.52
N ILE A 194 -22.49 7.51 -11.35
CA ILE A 194 -21.75 6.90 -12.45
C ILE A 194 -22.72 6.03 -13.25
N THR A 195 -23.10 6.49 -14.45
CA THR A 195 -23.95 5.74 -15.39
C THR A 195 -23.14 4.81 -16.29
N ASP A 196 -21.82 4.92 -16.27
CA ASP A 196 -20.91 4.12 -17.07
C ASP A 196 -20.80 2.71 -16.47
N GLU A 197 -21.25 1.71 -17.22
CA GLU A 197 -21.23 0.31 -16.80
C GLU A 197 -19.80 -0.21 -16.61
N GLU A 198 -18.80 0.33 -17.32
CA GLU A 198 -17.39 -0.09 -17.18
C GLU A 198 -16.79 0.32 -15.82
N LEU A 199 -17.28 1.42 -15.23
CA LEU A 199 -16.83 1.90 -13.91
C LEU A 199 -17.60 1.24 -12.75
N LYS A 200 -18.81 0.69 -13.01
CA LYS A 200 -19.57 -0.10 -12.03
C LYS A 200 -19.02 -1.51 -11.87
N VAL A 201 -18.59 -2.11 -12.96
CA VAL A 201 -17.96 -3.43 -12.98
C VAL A 201 -16.49 -3.25 -12.64
N GLY A 202 -16.18 -2.94 -11.38
CA GLY A 202 -14.84 -2.57 -10.89
C GLY A 202 -13.67 -3.22 -11.65
N HIS A 203 -13.25 -2.55 -12.73
CA HIS A 203 -12.15 -3.04 -13.53
C HIS A 203 -10.91 -3.00 -12.64
N LYS A 204 -10.17 -4.11 -12.59
CA LYS A 204 -8.88 -4.19 -11.93
C LYS A 204 -7.94 -3.23 -12.65
N TYR A 205 -7.86 -2.00 -12.17
CA TYR A 205 -6.80 -1.10 -12.57
C TYR A 205 -5.48 -1.69 -12.08
N THR A 206 -4.59 -2.00 -13.02
CA THR A 206 -3.21 -2.23 -12.68
C THR A 206 -2.69 -0.94 -12.03
N LEU A 207 -2.22 -1.02 -10.78
CA LEU A 207 -1.58 0.09 -10.08
C LEU A 207 -0.20 0.40 -10.71
N THR A 208 -0.08 0.30 -12.03
CA THR A 208 1.19 0.49 -12.75
C THR A 208 1.57 1.96 -12.92
N HIS A 209 0.70 2.90 -12.52
CA HIS A 209 1.07 4.31 -12.30
C HIS A 209 0.42 4.99 -11.07
N LEU A 210 -0.18 4.23 -10.16
CA LEU A 210 -0.81 4.78 -8.95
C LEU A 210 0.11 4.65 -7.75
N GLN A 211 0.91 5.69 -7.52
CA GLN A 211 1.21 6.11 -6.14
C GLN A 211 -0.13 6.46 -5.45
N SER A 212 -0.85 5.45 -4.93
CA SER A 212 -2.11 5.54 -4.17
C SER A 212 -3.26 6.30 -4.81
N CYS A 213 -4.39 5.62 -5.03
CA CYS A 213 -5.75 6.16 -5.20
C CYS A 213 -5.85 7.68 -5.44
N ASP A 214 -5.74 8.10 -6.70
CA ASP A 214 -6.26 9.39 -7.16
C ASP A 214 -7.62 9.15 -7.81
N PHE A 215 -8.69 9.52 -7.09
CA PHE A 215 -9.95 9.91 -7.71
C PHE A 215 -9.71 11.26 -8.39
N ASN A 216 -9.23 11.23 -9.63
CA ASN A 216 -9.01 12.44 -10.41
C ASN A 216 -10.32 12.80 -11.13
N SER A 217 -11.26 13.42 -10.42
CA SER A 217 -12.37 14.11 -11.08
C SER A 217 -11.81 15.37 -11.75
N LYS A 218 -11.41 15.24 -13.02
CA LYS A 218 -11.21 16.39 -13.91
C LYS A 218 -12.57 17.09 -14.10
N GLN A 219 -12.95 17.98 -13.18
CA GLN A 219 -13.86 19.06 -13.54
C GLN A 219 -13.10 19.98 -14.49
N ARG A 220 -13.41 19.86 -15.78
CA ARG A 220 -13.07 20.87 -16.78
C ARG A 220 -13.73 22.17 -16.34
N TYR A 221 -12.95 23.11 -15.84
CA TYR A 221 -13.31 24.52 -15.93
C TYR A 221 -13.06 24.94 -17.37
N THR A 222 -14.13 24.96 -18.18
CA THR A 222 -14.19 25.84 -19.35
C THR A 222 -14.50 27.25 -18.87
N ARG A 223 -13.86 28.24 -19.49
CA ARG A 223 -14.31 29.63 -19.45
C ARG A 223 -15.77 29.74 -19.89
#